data_AF-A0A9P0EF51-F1
#
_entry.id   AF-A0A9P0EF51-F1
#
_cell.length_a   1.000
_cell.length_b   1.000
_cell.length_c   1.000
_cell.angle_alpha   90.00
_cell.angle_beta   90.00
_cell.angle_gamma   90.00
#
_symmetry.space_group_name_H-M   'P 1'
#
loop_
_entity.id
_entity.type
_entity.pdbx_description
1 polymer ?
#
loop_
_entity_poly.entity_id
_entity_poly.type
_entity_poly.pdbx_seq_one_letter_code
_entity_poly.pdbx_strand_id
1 'polypeptide(L)' 'MKVSLDSRVREIVNRNMISPTPHTFDEAQLQIYTLMHRDSYPRFVNSPLFKQLAQLQNGDSGSDGASAAEAKSSGAQ' A
#
# COMPACT_ATOMS: atom_id res chain seq x y z
N MET A 1 2.94 15.35 -1.17
CA MET A 1 1.82 15.04 -2.07
C MET A 1 0.62 15.88 -1.64
N LYS A 2 0.12 16.77 -2.49
CA LYS A 2 -1.13 17.50 -2.25
C LYS A 2 -2.26 16.57 -2.65
N VAL A 3 -3.13 16.19 -1.72
CA VAL A 3 -4.35 15.46 -2.08
C VAL A 3 -5.28 16.45 -2.79
N SER A 4 -5.78 16.08 -3.97
CA SER A 4 -6.71 16.89 -4.74
C SER A 4 -8.07 16.87 -4.06
N LEU A 5 -8.23 17.68 -3.02
CA LEU A 5 -9.55 17.97 -2.45
C LEU A 5 -10.34 18.82 -3.43
N ASP A 6 -11.59 18.45 -3.65
CA ASP A 6 -12.53 19.30 -4.38
C ASP A 6 -12.64 20.66 -3.69
N SER A 7 -12.74 21.73 -4.47
CA SER A 7 -12.75 23.10 -3.96
C SER A 7 -13.85 23.33 -2.92
N ARG A 8 -15.01 22.65 -3.04
CA ARG A 8 -16.11 22.70 -2.08
C ARG A 8 -15.73 22.09 -0.73
N VAL A 9 -15.07 20.94 -0.75
CA VAL A 9 -14.64 20.23 0.46
C VAL A 9 -13.58 21.04 1.21
N ARG A 10 -12.64 21.65 0.47
CA ARG A 10 -11.64 22.56 1.04
C ARG A 10 -12.29 23.77 1.72
N GLU A 11 -13.32 24.34 1.12
CA GLU A 11 -14.04 25.48 1.71
C GLU A 11 -14.80 25.09 2.98
N ILE A 12 -15.46 23.93 3.00
CA ILE A 12 -16.16 23.40 4.18
C ILE A 12 -15.18 23.22 5.35
N VAL A 13 -14.03 22.60 5.10
CA VAL A 13 -12.99 22.43 6.12
C VAL A 13 -12.50 23.80 6.63
N ASN A 14 -12.22 24.75 5.74
CA ASN A 14 -11.76 26.08 6.15
C ASN A 14 -12.79 26.83 7.01
N ARG A 15 -14.09 26.68 6.73
CA ARG A 15 -15.16 27.24 7.57
C ARG A 15 -15.23 26.53 8.92
N ASN A 16 -15.16 25.20 8.94
CA ASN A 16 -15.20 24.40 10.17
C ASN A 16 -13.95 24.58 11.05
N MET A 17 -12.85 25.10 10.49
CA MET A 17 -11.64 25.42 11.24
C MET A 17 -11.78 26.68 12.11
N ILE A 18 -12.83 27.47 11.94
CA ILE A 18 -13.13 28.62 12.81
C ILE A 18 -13.50 28.14 14.23
N SER A 19 -14.18 27.00 14.33
CA SER A 19 -14.47 26.32 15.60
C SER A 19 -14.33 24.80 15.39
N PRO A 20 -13.13 24.24 15.59
CA PRO A 20 -12.87 22.85 15.29
C PRO A 20 -13.70 21.91 16.16
N THR A 21 -14.26 20.89 15.53
CA THR A 21 -14.92 19.76 16.17
C THR A 21 -14.23 18.47 15.71
N PRO A 22 -14.48 17.32 16.36
CA PRO A 22 -14.02 16.03 15.85
C PRO A 22 -14.46 15.73 14.41
N HIS A 23 -15.52 16.39 13.94
CA HIS A 23 -16.12 16.22 12.60
C HIS A 23 -15.61 17.22 11.56
N THR A 24 -14.66 18.10 11.90
CA THR A 24 -14.17 19.17 11.01
C THR A 24 -13.65 18.64 9.67
N PHE A 25 -13.19 17.38 9.63
CA PHE A 25 -12.57 16.78 8.45
C PHE A 25 -13.36 15.63 7.83
N ASP A 26 -14.58 15.33 8.28
CA ASP A 26 -15.32 14.13 7.85
C ASP A 26 -15.49 14.06 6.32
N GLU A 27 -15.90 15.17 5.70
CA GLU A 27 -16.07 15.27 4.24
C GLU A 27 -14.73 15.12 3.49
N ALA A 28 -13.66 15.69 4.03
CA ALA A 28 -12.32 15.56 3.44
C ALA A 28 -11.81 14.12 3.58
N GLN A 29 -12.04 13.47 4.71
CA GLN A 29 -11.67 12.10 4.96
C GLN A 29 -12.41 11.16 4.00
N LEU A 30 -13.71 11.34 3.80
CA LEU A 30 -14.49 10.54 2.85
C LEU A 30 -13.98 10.69 1.41
N GLN A 31 -13.64 11.91 1.00
CA GLN A 31 -13.10 12.17 -0.33
C GLN A 31 -11.73 11.50 -0.53
N ILE A 32 -10.83 11.64 0.44
CA ILE A 32 -9.50 11.01 0.40
C ILE A 32 -9.64 9.49 0.38
N TYR A 33 -10.49 8.94 1.24
CA TYR A 33 -10.78 7.51 1.27
C TYR A 33 -11.27 7.01 -0.09
N THR A 34 -12.25 7.70 -0.69
CA THR A 34 -12.78 7.33 -2.01
C THR A 34 -11.70 7.38 -3.10
N LEU A 35 -10.84 8.40 -3.08
CA LEU A 35 -9.72 8.51 -4.03
C LEU A 35 -8.73 7.36 -3.85
N MET A 36 -8.37 7.04 -2.61
CA MET A 36 -7.50 5.90 -2.32
C MET A 36 -8.12 4.59 -2.76
N HIS A 37 -9.40 4.36 -2.43
CA HIS A 37 -10.12 3.13 -2.76
C HIS A 37 -10.18 2.89 -4.26
N ARG A 38 -10.27 3.95 -5.07
CA ARG A 38 -10.34 3.88 -6.53
C ARG A 38 -8.98 3.72 -7.21
N ASP A 39 -7.93 4.33 -6.69
CA ASP A 39 -6.61 4.38 -7.34
C ASP A 39 -5.52 3.63 -6.58
N SER A 40 -5.10 4.16 -5.43
CA SER A 40 -3.91 3.63 -4.74
C SER A 40 -4.15 2.26 -4.11
N TYR A 41 -5.35 1.98 -3.62
CA TYR A 41 -5.72 0.73 -2.94
C TYR A 41 -5.67 -0.49 -3.88
N PRO A 42 -6.35 -0.53 -5.04
CA PRO A 42 -6.27 -1.68 -5.94
C PRO A 42 -4.84 -1.87 -6.48
N ARG A 43 -4.08 -0.78 -6.66
CA ARG A 43 -2.66 -0.86 -7.05
C ARG A 43 -1.79 -1.47 -5.96
N PHE A 44 -2.03 -1.11 -4.70
CA PHE A 44 -1.33 -1.66 -3.55
C PHE A 44 -1.61 -3.16 -3.38
N VAL A 45 -2.88 -3.57 -3.39
CA VAL A 45 -3.27 -4.99 -3.26
C VAL A 45 -2.72 -5.83 -4.42
N ASN A 46 -2.61 -5.26 -5.62
CA ASN A 46 -2.02 -5.95 -6.76
C ASN A 46 -0.49 -5.93 -6.81
N SER A 47 0.15 -5.14 -5.95
CA SER A 47 1.61 -4.97 -5.95
C SER A 47 2.34 -6.26 -5.51
N PRO A 48 3.59 -6.47 -5.98
CA PRO A 48 4.39 -7.61 -5.53
C PRO A 48 4.61 -7.62 -4.02
N LEU A 49 4.80 -6.46 -3.41
CA LEU A 49 5.01 -6.31 -1.97
C LEU A 49 3.87 -6.90 -1.14
N PHE A 50 2.63 -6.50 -1.46
CA PHE A 50 1.45 -7.02 -0.76
C PHE A 50 1.25 -8.51 -1.02
N LYS A 51 1.42 -8.95 -2.28
CA LYS A 51 1.27 -10.36 -2.65
C LYS A 51 2.30 -11.26 -1.97
N GLN A 52 3.55 -10.83 -1.87
CA GLN A 52 4.60 -11.55 -1.14
C GLN A 52 4.24 -11.66 0.34
N LEU A 53 3.83 -10.56 0.98
CA LEU A 53 3.40 -10.59 2.38
C LEU A 53 2.20 -11.52 2.61
N ALA A 54 1.19 -11.46 1.73
CA ALA A 54 0.00 -12.30 1.82
C ALA A 54 0.30 -13.79 1.55
N GLN A 55 1.25 -14.10 0.66
CA GLN A 55 1.72 -15.46 0.39
C GLN A 55 2.56 -16.01 1.55
N LEU A 56 3.39 -15.18 2.18
CA LEU A 56 4.13 -15.54 3.39
C LEU A 56 3.20 -15.89 4.55
N GLN A 57 2.02 -15.27 4.63
CA GLN A 57 0.98 -15.61 5.61
C GLN A 57 0.24 -16.92 5.31
N ASN A 58 0.12 -17.31 4.04
CA ASN A 58 -0.53 -18.56 3.62
C ASN A 58 0.42 -19.76 3.55
N GLY A 59 1.73 -19.52 3.72
CA GLY A 59 2.80 -20.47 3.42
C GLY A 59 3.65 -20.88 4.63
N ASP A 60 3.11 -20.87 5.86
CA ASP A 60 3.71 -21.70 6.93
C ASP A 60 3.36 -23.17 6.69
N SER A 61 3.94 -23.69 5.62
CA SER A 61 4.09 -25.12 5.39
C SER A 61 5.52 -25.26 4.94
N GLY A 62 6.38 -25.52 5.91
CA GLY A 62 7.78 -25.79 5.68
C GLY A 62 7.96 -26.84 4.60
N SER A 63 8.83 -26.53 3.65
CA SER A 63 9.58 -27.54 2.94
C SER A 63 10.90 -26.93 2.48
N ASP A 64 11.94 -27.34 3.20
CA ASP A 64 13.35 -27.29 2.83
C ASP A 64 13.60 -27.73 1.38
N GLY A 65 14.71 -27.29 0.78
CA GLY A 65 15.22 -27.97 -0.41
C GLY A 65 16.25 -27.23 -1.26
N ALA A 66 17.49 -27.22 -0.77
CA ALA A 66 18.76 -27.26 -1.50
C ALA A 66 18.81 -26.99 -3.02
N SER A 67 19.69 -26.05 -3.41
CA SER A 67 20.60 -26.27 -4.55
C SER A 67 22.01 -25.81 -4.17
N ALA A 68 22.76 -26.76 -3.61
CA ALA A 68 24.20 -26.75 -3.57
C ALA A 68 24.67 -27.97 -4.37
N ALA A 69 25.19 -27.78 -5.58
CA ALA A 69 26.21 -28.62 -6.23
C ALA A 69 26.47 -28.13 -7.67
N GLU A 70 27.60 -27.47 -7.90
CA GLU A 70 28.46 -27.89 -9.01
C GLU A 70 29.90 -27.43 -8.74
N ALA A 71 30.75 -28.39 -8.34
CA ALA A 71 32.18 -28.23 -8.23
C ALA A 71 32.88 -29.47 -8.79
N LYS A 72 33.97 -29.19 -9.53
CA LYS A 72 35.03 -30.07 -10.10
C LYS A 72 34.71 -30.58 -11.52
N SER A 73 35.62 -30.53 -12.50
CA SER A 73 37.09 -30.66 -12.48
C SER A 73 37.76 -29.81 -13.58
N SER A 74 38.86 -29.09 -13.31
CA SER A 74 40.26 -29.47 -13.61
C SER A 74 40.54 -29.90 -15.06
N GLY A 75 41.43 -29.17 -15.72
CA GLY A 75 42.05 -29.55 -16.99
C GLY A 75 43.14 -28.54 -17.36
N ALA A 76 44.35 -28.81 -16.90
CA ALA A 76 45.56 -28.09 -17.27
C ALA A 76 45.87 -28.27 -18.76
N GLN A 77 46.19 -27.18 -19.46
CA GLN A 77 47.36 -26.98 -20.32
C GLN A 77 47.34 -25.58 -20.92
#